data_AF-A0A2P2NFC7-F1
#
_entry.id   AF-A0A2P2NFC7-F1
#
_cell.length_a   1.000
_cell.length_b   1.000
_cell.length_c   1.000
_cell.angle_alpha   90.00
_cell.angle_beta   90.00
_cell.angle_gamma   90.00
#
_symmetry.space_group_name_H-M   'P 1'
#
loop_
_entity.id
_entity.type
_entity.pdbx_description
1 polymer ?
#
loop_
_entity_poly.entity_id
_entity_poly.type
_entity_poly.pdbx_seq_one_letter_code
_entity_poly.pdbx_strand_id
1 'polypeptide(L)' 'MPDGRPVIGPVPCLPNVFFATGHEGSGLSLAMGTAEMIADMVLGNPKTVDDAAFAVQGRCC' A
#
# COMPACT_ATOMS: atom_id res chain seq x y z
N MET A 1 -3.44 -11.36 -3.55
CA MET A 1 -2.08 -11.92 -3.41
C MET A 1 -2.17 -13.18 -2.55
N PRO A 2 -1.34 -14.21 -2.78
CA PRO A 2 -1.46 -15.49 -2.07
C PRO A 2 -1.19 -15.41 -0.56
N ASP A 3 -0.69 -14.27 -0.06
CA ASP A 3 -0.36 -14.03 1.34
C ASP A 3 -1.45 -13.24 2.12
N GLY A 4 -2.57 -12.90 1.48
CA GLY A 4 -3.73 -12.27 2.13
C GLY A 4 -3.52 -10.86 2.67
N ARG A 5 -2.37 -10.21 2.40
CA ARG A 5 -2.13 -8.82 2.82
C ARG A 5 -2.48 -7.86 1.68
N PRO A 6 -2.96 -6.65 1.97
CA PRO A 6 -3.24 -5.66 0.93
C PRO A 6 -1.96 -5.27 0.18
N VAL A 7 -2.14 -4.82 -1.05
CA VAL A 7 -1.08 -4.24 -1.87
C VAL A 7 -1.20 -2.73 -1.77
N ILE A 8 -0.17 -2.11 -1.19
CA ILE A 8 -0.10 -0.67 -0.95
C ILE A 8 1.26 -0.19 -1.46
N GLY A 9 1.28 0.85 -2.30
CA GLY A 9 2.53 1.41 -2.82
C GLY A 9 2.43 1.91 -4.26
N PRO A 10 3.53 2.46 -4.81
CA PRO A 10 3.54 3.01 -6.16
C PRO A 10 3.36 1.93 -7.23
N VAL A 11 2.70 2.31 -8.33
CA VAL A 11 2.60 1.44 -9.52
C VAL A 11 3.91 1.54 -10.32
N PRO A 12 4.59 0.42 -10.60
CA PRO A 12 5.76 0.43 -11.47
C PRO A 12 5.42 1.04 -12.83
N CYS A 13 6.31 1.88 -13.36
CA CYS A 13 6.17 2.54 -14.67
C CYS A 13 5.07 3.62 -14.80
N LEU A 14 4.28 3.90 -13.75
CA LEU A 14 3.27 4.97 -13.77
C LEU A 14 3.54 5.97 -12.64
N PRO A 15 4.13 7.15 -12.94
CA PRO A 15 4.38 8.15 -11.92
C PRO A 15 3.05 8.66 -11.36
N ASN A 16 3.02 8.92 -10.05
CA ASN A 16 1.86 9.46 -9.32
C ASN A 16 0.61 8.54 -9.29
N VAL A 17 0.77 7.25 -9.59
CA VAL A 17 -0.30 6.25 -9.44
C VAL A 17 0.08 5.26 -8.34
N PHE A 18 -0.88 4.91 -7.49
CA PHE A 18 -0.66 4.08 -6.31
C PHE A 18 -1.68 2.95 -6.20
N PHE A 19 -1.24 1.81 -5.69
CA PHE A 19 -2.08 0.71 -5.23
C PHE A 19 -2.56 0.97 -3.80
N ALA A 20 -3.84 0.72 -3.55
CA ALA A 20 -4.46 0.63 -2.23
C ALA A 20 -5.60 -0.39 -2.32
N THR A 21 -5.24 -1.67 -2.50
CA THR A 21 -6.20 -2.75 -2.82
C THR A 21 -5.88 -4.04 -2.07
N GLY A 22 -6.76 -5.03 -2.15
CA GLY A 22 -6.57 -6.34 -1.54
C GLY A 22 -6.82 -6.37 -0.03
N HIS A 23 -7.59 -5.43 0.50
CA HIS A 23 -7.93 -5.39 1.93
C HIS A 23 -9.04 -6.37 2.33
N GLU A 24 -9.86 -6.81 1.37
CA GLU A 24 -10.91 -7.82 1.57
C GLU A 24 -11.75 -7.55 2.84
N GLY A 25 -11.97 -8.55 3.70
CA GLY A 25 -12.72 -8.41 4.95
C GLY A 25 -12.04 -7.56 6.04
N SER A 26 -10.77 -7.20 5.87
CA SER A 26 -10.00 -6.38 6.82
C SER A 26 -10.00 -4.89 6.48
N GLY A 27 -10.66 -4.48 5.38
CA GLY A 27 -10.62 -3.11 4.85
C GLY A 27 -10.98 -2.03 5.86
N LEU A 28 -12.03 -2.22 6.66
CA LEU A 28 -12.43 -1.21 7.63
C LEU A 28 -11.37 -1.02 8.73
N SER A 29 -10.80 -2.11 9.24
CA SER A 29 -9.77 -2.07 10.29
C SER A 29 -8.44 -1.50 9.79
N LEU A 30 -8.10 -1.71 8.52
CA LEU A 30 -6.84 -1.26 7.92
C LEU A 30 -6.93 0.08 7.18
N ALA A 31 -8.12 0.68 7.08
CA ALA A 31 -8.38 1.87 6.28
C ALA A 31 -7.48 3.05 6.66
N MET A 32 -7.39 3.35 7.96
CA MET A 32 -6.61 4.50 8.45
C MET A 32 -5.12 4.35 8.20
N GLY A 33 -4.53 3.19 8.49
CA GLY A 33 -3.12 2.94 8.23
C GLY A 33 -2.79 2.98 6.73
N THR A 34 -3.71 2.51 5.88
CA THR A 34 -3.55 2.60 4.42
C THR A 34 -3.61 4.06 3.95
N ALA A 35 -4.55 4.84 4.48
CA ALA A 35 -4.68 6.25 4.13
C ALA A 35 -3.43 7.05 4.52
N GLU A 36 -2.86 6.77 5.69
CA GLU A 36 -1.62 7.41 6.16
C GLU A 36 -0.43 7.08 5.26
N MET A 37 -0.23 5.81 4.91
CA MET A 37 0.81 5.40 3.95
C MET A 37 0.67 6.11 2.60
N ILE A 38 -0.55 6.16 2.04
CA ILE A 38 -0.81 6.79 0.75
C ILE A 38 -0.60 8.31 0.83
N ALA A 39 -1.07 8.96 1.89
CA ALA A 39 -0.88 10.39 2.09
C ALA A 39 0.60 10.75 2.15
N ASP A 40 1.41 9.99 2.91
CA ASP A 40 2.85 10.21 3.01
C ASP A 40 3.54 10.03 1.66
N MET A 41 3.16 9.00 0.89
CA MET A 41 3.71 8.76 -0.45
C MET A 41 3.34 9.86 -1.45
N VAL A 42 2.08 10.32 -1.44
CA VAL A 42 1.58 11.35 -2.36
C VAL A 42 2.22 12.71 -2.06
N LEU A 43 2.39 13.04 -0.78
CA LEU A 43 2.95 14.31 -0.34
C LEU A 43 4.48 14.33 -0.27
N GLY A 44 5.13 13.16 -0.37
CA GLY A 44 6.58 13.04 -0.22
C GLY A 44 7.04 13.23 1.24
N ASN A 45 6.18 12.91 2.20
CA ASN A 45 6.49 13.01 3.62
C ASN A 45 7.40 11.85 4.07
N PRO A 46 8.09 11.99 5.21
CA PRO A 46 8.66 10.85 5.91
C PRO A 46 7.58 9.81 6.19
N LYS A 47 7.88 8.53 5.91
CA LYS A 47 6.94 7.43 6.14
C LYS A 47 6.70 7.22 7.63
N THR A 48 5.47 7.46 8.07
CA THR A 48 5.07 7.23 9.47
C THR A 48 4.81 5.74 9.75
N VAL A 49 4.33 5.02 8.73
CA VAL A 49 4.10 3.57 8.79
C VAL A 49 4.98 2.88 7.74
N ASP A 50 5.61 1.77 8.12
CA ASP A 50 6.40 0.96 7.19
C ASP A 50 5.50 0.22 6.20
N ASP A 51 5.60 0.60 4.92
CA ASP A 51 4.86 0.03 3.79
C ASP A 51 5.57 -1.17 3.15
N ALA A 52 6.80 -1.52 3.55
CA ALA A 52 7.59 -2.58 2.92
C ALA A 52 6.85 -3.94 2.92
N ALA A 53 6.07 -4.22 3.97
CA ALA A 53 5.27 -5.45 4.07
C ALA A 53 4.09 -5.51 3.08
N PHE A 54 3.69 -4.38 2.49
CA PHE A 54 2.54 -4.22 1.60
C PHE A 54 2.95 -3.90 0.16
N ALA A 55 4.22 -3.56 -0.08
CA ALA A 55 4.76 -3.23 -1.38
C ALA A 55 4.51 -4.33 -2.42
N VAL A 56 4.35 -3.95 -3.68
CA VAL A 56 4.14 -4.90 -4.79
C VAL A 56 5.41 -5.73 -5.09
N GLN A 57 6.58 -5.19 -4.77
CA GLN A 57 7.87 -5.81 -5.05
C GLN A 57 8.09 -7.08 -4.22
N GLY A 58 8.55 -8.16 -4.87
CA GLY A 58 8.81 -9.44 -4.20
C GLY A 58 7.57 -10.30 -3.91
N ARG A 59 6.37 -9.83 -4.27
CA ARG A 59 5.12 -10.58 -4.13
C ARG A 59 4.84 -11.26 -5.48
N CYS A 60 5.58 -12.34 -5.71
CA CYS A 60 5.50 -13.10 -6.97
C CYS A 60 4.17 -13.84 -7.08
N CYS A 61 3.66 -13.91 -8.32
CA CYS A 61 2.62 -14.83 -8.77
C CYS A 61 3.09 -16.29 -8.63
#